data_AF-A0A7W0UNX3-F1
#
_entry.id   AF-A0A7W0UNX3-F1
#
_cell.length_a   1.000
_cell.length_b   1.000
_cell.length_c   1.000
_cell.angle_alpha   90.00
_cell.angle_beta   90.00
_cell.angle_gamma   90.00
#
_symmetry.space_group_name_H-M   'P 1'
#
loop_
_entity.id
_entity.type
_entity.pdbx_description
1 polymer ?
#
loop_
_entity_poly.entity_id
_entity_poly.type
_entity_poly.pdbx_seq_one_letter_code
_entity_poly.pdbx_strand_id
1 'polypeptide(L)'
;MKLLVREQGSEVAKSLFAAATMLFTASIGYVEARSALGREARAGHLKGTRYDRALTELERVWLAASVVHLDRDLVARAGDVSELQGLTAGDAIHLTSALVLGDPELTFATWDEALGRAAREVGLAVAP
;
A
#
# COMPACT_ATOMS: atom_id res chain seq x y z
N MET A 1 -4.84 2.64 -4.84
CA MET A 1 -5.82 3.21 -5.81
C MET A 1 -5.33 3.18 -7.24
N LYS A 2 -4.10 3.64 -7.52
CA LYS A 2 -3.52 3.73 -8.88
C LYS A 2 -3.52 2.43 -9.71
N LEU A 3 -3.44 1.26 -9.06
CA LEU A 3 -3.60 -0.05 -9.72
C LEU A 3 -5.05 -0.42 -10.04
N LEU A 4 -6.01 0.11 -9.26
CA LEU A 4 -7.42 -0.30 -9.27
C LEU A 4 -8.30 0.60 -10.13
N VAL A 5 -7.95 1.88 -10.19
CA VAL A 5 -8.66 2.92 -10.93
C VAL A 5 -7.65 3.65 -11.81
N ARG A 6 -8.05 3.99 -13.04
CA ARG A 6 -7.20 4.76 -13.95
C ARG A 6 -7.15 6.23 -13.50
N GLU A 7 -5.99 6.64 -13.01
CA GLU A 7 -5.69 7.97 -12.52
C GLU A 7 -4.24 8.34 -12.84
N GLN A 8 -3.81 9.55 -12.45
CA GLN A 8 -2.42 9.95 -12.62
C GLN A 8 -1.49 9.00 -11.83
N GLY A 9 -0.44 8.52 -12.48
CA GLY A 9 0.49 7.54 -11.89
C GLY A 9 0.06 6.08 -12.03
N SER A 10 -1.13 5.77 -12.60
CA SER A 10 -1.55 4.38 -12.84
C SER A 10 -0.61 3.60 -13.74
N GLU A 11 -0.07 4.21 -14.80
CA GLU A 11 0.83 3.50 -15.70
C GLU A 11 2.16 3.17 -15.00
N VAL A 12 2.69 4.08 -14.17
CA VAL A 12 3.88 3.82 -13.33
C VAL A 12 3.59 2.69 -12.33
N ALA A 13 2.43 2.74 -11.66
CA ALA A 13 2.03 1.68 -10.73
C ALA A 13 1.96 0.31 -11.39
N LYS A 14 1.37 0.24 -12.59
CA LYS A 14 1.29 -1.01 -13.37
C LYS A 14 2.67 -1.49 -13.80
N SER A 15 3.57 -0.58 -14.21
CA SER A 15 4.95 -0.95 -14.55
C SER A 15 5.72 -1.50 -13.35
N LEU A 16 5.60 -0.86 -12.18
CA LEU A 16 6.19 -1.38 -10.93
C LEU A 16 5.62 -2.75 -10.57
N PHE A 17 4.29 -2.91 -10.64
CA PHE A 17 3.63 -4.18 -10.39
C PHE A 17 4.08 -5.28 -11.35
N ALA A 18 4.24 -4.96 -12.64
CA ALA A 18 4.65 -5.93 -13.66
C ALA A 18 6.15 -6.28 -13.57
N ALA A 19 6.99 -5.37 -13.08
CA ALA A 19 8.43 -5.59 -12.92
C ALA A 19 8.78 -6.31 -11.61
N ALA A 20 7.90 -6.27 -10.60
CA ALA A 20 8.13 -6.89 -9.31
C ALA A 20 8.19 -8.42 -9.42
N THR A 21 9.27 -9.03 -8.91
CA THR A 21 9.38 -10.49 -8.79
C THR A 21 8.43 -11.03 -7.72
N MET A 22 8.28 -10.29 -6.63
CA MET A 22 7.33 -10.56 -5.54
C MET A 22 6.70 -9.25 -5.11
N LEU A 23 5.41 -9.30 -4.77
CA LEU A 23 4.68 -8.16 -4.27
C LEU A 23 4.29 -8.40 -2.82
N PHE A 24 4.54 -7.42 -1.95
CA PHE A 24 4.15 -7.47 -0.55
C PHE A 24 3.21 -6.33 -0.18
N THR A 25 2.30 -6.58 0.76
CA THR A 25 1.47 -5.54 1.37
C THR A 25 1.04 -5.94 2.77
N ALA A 26 0.80 -4.97 3.66
CA ALA A 26 0.24 -5.25 4.97
C ALA A 26 -1.23 -5.69 4.86
N SER A 27 -1.70 -6.55 5.77
CA SER A 27 -3.09 -7.06 5.72
C SER A 27 -4.15 -5.96 5.81
N ILE A 28 -3.81 -4.80 6.40
CA ILE A 28 -4.69 -3.62 6.45
C ILE A 28 -4.93 -2.99 5.07
N GLY A 29 -4.02 -3.19 4.11
CA GLY A 29 -4.12 -2.62 2.76
C GLY A 29 -5.41 -3.01 2.03
N TYR A 30 -5.95 -4.21 2.30
CA TYR A 30 -7.23 -4.63 1.73
C TYR A 30 -8.38 -3.75 2.20
N VAL A 31 -8.51 -3.52 3.52
CA VAL A 31 -9.61 -2.70 4.06
C VAL A 31 -9.45 -1.23 3.68
N GLU A 32 -8.22 -0.72 3.60
CA GLU A 32 -7.94 0.63 3.09
C GLU A 32 -8.39 0.79 1.64
N ALA A 33 -8.04 -0.17 0.76
CA ALA A 33 -8.43 -0.16 -0.64
C ALA A 33 -9.96 -0.24 -0.80
N ARG A 34 -10.63 -1.14 -0.08
CA ARG A 34 -12.10 -1.25 -0.07
C ARG A 34 -12.76 0.04 0.42
N SER A 35 -12.21 0.64 1.47
CA SER A 35 -12.74 1.88 2.05
C SER A 35 -12.57 3.07 1.10
N ALA A 36 -11.42 3.18 0.44
CA ALA A 36 -11.16 4.20 -0.57
C ALA A 36 -12.10 4.06 -1.78
N LEU A 37 -12.28 2.86 -2.33
CA LEU A 37 -13.23 2.61 -3.42
C LEU A 37 -14.67 2.96 -3.00
N GLY A 38 -15.09 2.55 -1.80
CA GLY A 38 -16.42 2.88 -1.27
C GLY A 38 -16.63 4.39 -1.07
N ARG A 39 -15.59 5.12 -0.65
CA ARG A 39 -15.63 6.58 -0.54
C ARG A 39 -15.82 7.25 -1.90
N GLU A 40 -15.02 6.88 -2.89
CA GLU A 40 -15.13 7.45 -4.26
C GLU A 40 -16.49 7.12 -4.91
N ALA A 41 -17.06 5.95 -4.60
CA ALA A 41 -18.39 5.59 -5.05
C ALA A 41 -19.49 6.48 -4.44
N ARG A 42 -19.44 6.72 -3.12
CA ARG A 42 -20.39 7.63 -2.44
C ARG A 42 -20.23 9.09 -2.88
N ALA A 43 -19.00 9.53 -3.14
CA ALA A 43 -18.73 10.83 -3.73
C ALA A 43 -19.19 10.96 -5.19
N GLY A 44 -19.55 9.83 -5.83
CA GLY A 44 -20.03 9.79 -7.20
C GLY A 44 -18.94 9.85 -8.27
N HIS A 45 -17.68 9.77 -7.88
CA HIS A 45 -16.53 9.73 -8.80
C HIS A 45 -16.35 8.36 -9.45
N LEU A 46 -16.83 7.28 -8.81
CA LEU A 46 -16.73 5.91 -9.29
C LEU A 46 -18.10 5.21 -9.29
N LYS A 47 -18.69 4.96 -10.47
CA LYS A 47 -20.08 4.46 -10.58
C LYS A 47 -20.21 3.24 -11.49
N GLY A 48 -21.25 2.45 -11.22
CA GLY A 48 -21.68 1.32 -12.04
C GLY A 48 -20.53 0.36 -12.36
N THR A 49 -20.42 0.01 -13.65
CA THR A 49 -19.41 -0.95 -14.14
C THR A 49 -17.96 -0.56 -13.84
N ARG A 50 -17.65 0.72 -13.59
CA ARG A 50 -16.30 1.14 -13.18
C ARG A 50 -15.98 0.73 -11.75
N TYR A 51 -16.95 0.81 -10.85
CA TYR A 51 -16.80 0.36 -9.47
C TYR A 51 -16.61 -1.15 -9.40
N ASP A 52 -17.45 -1.90 -10.13
CA ASP A 52 -17.35 -3.37 -10.18
C ASP A 52 -15.99 -3.83 -10.73
N ARG A 53 -15.50 -3.19 -11.79
CA ARG A 53 -14.16 -3.46 -12.35
C ARG A 53 -13.05 -3.15 -11.35
N ALA A 54 -13.15 -2.05 -10.60
CA ALA A 54 -12.14 -1.70 -9.60
C ALA A 54 -12.11 -2.71 -8.44
N LEU A 55 -13.26 -3.25 -8.05
CA LEU A 55 -13.33 -4.34 -7.08
C LEU A 55 -12.73 -5.63 -7.63
N THR A 56 -13.06 -6.03 -8.86
CA THR A 56 -12.44 -7.21 -9.49
C THR A 56 -10.92 -7.07 -9.58
N GLU A 57 -10.43 -5.88 -9.94
CA GLU A 57 -9.00 -5.60 -10.02
C GLU A 57 -8.32 -5.64 -8.64
N LEU A 58 -9.01 -5.17 -7.59
CA LEU A 58 -8.53 -5.30 -6.21
C LEU A 58 -8.35 -6.76 -5.82
N GLU A 59 -9.34 -7.61 -6.07
CA GLU A 59 -9.22 -9.04 -5.75
C GLU A 59 -8.08 -9.69 -6.54
N ARG A 60 -7.88 -9.32 -7.81
CA ARG A 60 -6.77 -9.80 -8.64
C ARG A 60 -5.41 -9.40 -8.07
N VAL A 61 -5.24 -8.12 -7.70
CA VAL A 61 -4.01 -7.60 -7.11
C VAL A 61 -3.76 -8.25 -5.75
N TRP A 62 -4.80 -8.42 -4.94
CA TRP A 62 -4.71 -9.03 -3.61
C TRP A 62 -4.25 -10.49 -3.69
N LEU A 63 -4.81 -11.28 -4.63
CA LEU A 63 -4.40 -12.67 -4.85
C LEU A 63 -2.97 -12.81 -5.36
N ALA A 64 -2.43 -11.79 -6.03
CA ALA A 64 -1.05 -11.77 -6.52
C ALA A 64 -0.03 -11.30 -5.45
N ALA A 65 -0.51 -10.68 -4.37
CA ALA A 65 0.35 -10.16 -3.31
C ALA A 65 0.57 -11.20 -2.20
N SER A 66 1.80 -11.25 -1.68
CA SER A 66 2.11 -11.87 -0.40
C SER A 66 1.74 -10.91 0.73
N VAL A 67 0.82 -11.34 1.60
CA VAL A 67 0.26 -10.48 2.65
C VAL A 67 1.05 -10.64 3.93
N VAL A 68 1.55 -9.52 4.47
CA VAL A 68 2.15 -9.46 5.80
C VAL A 68 1.02 -9.27 6.81
N HIS A 69 0.75 -10.30 7.60
CA HIS A 69 -0.31 -10.28 8.60
C HIS A 69 0.10 -9.49 9.84
N LEU A 70 -0.83 -8.69 10.36
CA LEU A 70 -0.63 -7.98 11.61
C LEU A 70 -0.73 -8.97 12.79
N ASP A 71 0.27 -8.93 13.66
CA ASP A 71 0.26 -9.54 14.97
C ASP A 71 0.53 -8.50 16.06
N ARG A 72 0.57 -8.95 17.32
CA ARG A 72 0.79 -8.07 18.47
C ARG A 72 2.13 -7.31 18.37
N ASP A 73 3.18 -7.99 17.93
CA ASP A 73 4.53 -7.43 17.93
C ASP A 73 4.70 -6.41 16.81
N LEU A 74 4.15 -6.70 15.62
CA LEU A 74 4.12 -5.79 14.50
C LEU A 74 3.33 -4.52 14.85
N VAL A 75 2.16 -4.66 15.49
CA VAL A 75 1.34 -3.52 15.90
C VAL A 75 2.05 -2.66 16.94
N ALA A 76 2.74 -3.25 17.91
CA ALA A 76 3.52 -2.50 18.90
C ALA A 76 4.64 -1.69 18.22
N ARG A 77 5.42 -2.33 17.34
CA ARG A 77 6.49 -1.65 16.58
C ARG A 77 5.96 -0.56 15.67
N ALA A 78 4.80 -0.78 15.04
CA ALA A 78 4.15 0.24 14.23
C ALA A 78 3.73 1.46 15.06
N GLY A 79 3.37 1.26 16.33
CA GLY A 79 3.16 2.36 17.29
C GLY A 79 4.43 3.19 17.47
N ASP A 80 5.56 2.55 17.78
CA ASP A 80 6.85 3.23 17.97
C ASP A 80 7.27 3.98 16.69
N VAL A 81 7.11 3.35 15.52
CA VAL A 81 7.40 3.96 14.21
C VAL A 81 6.48 5.17 13.95
N SER A 82 5.19 5.07 14.27
CA SER A 82 4.23 6.16 14.12
C SER A 82 4.64 7.38 14.95
N GLU A 83 5.00 7.18 16.22
CA GLU A 83 5.45 8.25 17.12
C GLU A 83 6.77 8.87 16.65
N LEU A 84 7.75 8.05 16.29
CA LEU A 84 9.09 8.51 15.90
C LEU A 84 9.09 9.27 14.56
N GLN A 85 8.27 8.82 13.60
CA GLN A 85 8.27 9.32 12.23
C GLN A 85 7.11 10.29 11.95
N GLY A 86 6.19 10.48 12.91
CA GLY A 86 5.00 11.32 12.73
C GLY A 86 4.02 10.78 11.69
N LEU A 87 3.98 9.46 11.50
CA LEU A 87 3.16 8.80 10.48
C LEU A 87 1.76 8.49 10.99
N THR A 88 0.79 8.42 10.07
CA THR A 88 -0.53 7.86 10.40
C THR A 88 -0.42 6.38 10.74
N ALA A 89 -1.40 5.83 11.46
CA ALA A 89 -1.38 4.43 11.86
C ALA A 89 -1.23 3.45 10.66
N GLY A 90 -1.95 3.70 9.56
CA GLY A 90 -1.85 2.87 8.35
C GLY A 90 -0.46 2.94 7.72
N ASP A 91 0.09 4.16 7.59
CA ASP A 91 1.42 4.38 7.01
C ASP A 91 2.51 3.71 7.87
N ALA A 92 2.42 3.84 9.19
CA ALA A 92 3.35 3.20 10.11
C ALA A 92 3.26 1.67 10.07
N ILE A 93 2.05 1.11 9.92
CA ILE A 93 1.84 -0.32 9.71
C ILE A 93 2.49 -0.77 8.41
N HIS A 94 2.28 -0.09 7.27
CA HIS A 94 2.90 -0.45 6.00
C HIS A 94 4.43 -0.38 6.07
N LEU A 95 4.98 0.69 6.65
CA LEU A 95 6.42 0.83 6.82
C LEU A 95 6.99 -0.29 7.69
N THR A 96 6.35 -0.58 8.83
CA THR A 96 6.78 -1.66 9.73
C THR A 96 6.67 -3.02 9.06
N SER A 97 5.60 -3.28 8.30
CA SER A 97 5.44 -4.50 7.50
C SER A 97 6.55 -4.67 6.46
N ALA A 98 7.05 -3.59 5.86
CA ALA A 98 8.19 -3.66 4.96
C ALA A 98 9.50 -3.96 5.72
N LEU A 99 9.71 -3.31 6.87
CA LEU A 99 10.91 -3.50 7.69
C LEU A 99 11.07 -4.95 8.21
N VAL A 100 9.96 -5.62 8.57
CA VAL A 100 10.02 -7.01 9.06
C VAL A 100 10.35 -8.03 7.98
N LEU A 101 10.20 -7.68 6.69
CA LEU A 101 10.65 -8.56 5.60
C LEU A 101 12.18 -8.67 5.56
N GLY A 102 12.90 -7.63 5.99
CA GLY A 102 14.35 -7.63 6.10
C GLY A 102 15.10 -7.84 4.78
N ASP A 103 14.44 -7.63 3.65
CA ASP A 103 15.01 -7.83 2.32
C ASP A 103 15.73 -6.55 1.86
N PRO A 104 17.06 -6.56 1.66
CA PRO A 104 17.81 -5.38 1.22
C PRO A 104 17.51 -4.95 -0.22
N GLU A 105 16.90 -5.83 -1.03
CA GLU A 105 16.47 -5.51 -2.40
C GLU A 105 15.02 -4.98 -2.44
N LEU A 106 14.36 -4.89 -1.27
CA LEU A 106 13.00 -4.39 -1.18
C LEU A 106 12.91 -2.93 -1.61
N THR A 107 12.06 -2.67 -2.61
CA THR A 107 11.65 -1.32 -2.98
C THR A 107 10.27 -1.02 -2.41
N PHE A 108 10.18 -0.03 -1.53
CA PHE A 108 8.95 0.41 -0.91
C PHE A 108 8.14 1.32 -1.85
N ALA A 109 6.97 0.85 -2.27
CA ALA A 109 6.16 1.56 -3.26
C ALA A 109 5.15 2.51 -2.62
N THR A 110 5.33 3.84 -2.73
CA THR A 110 4.38 4.83 -2.19
C THR A 110 4.35 6.10 -3.02
N TRP A 111 3.18 6.76 -3.05
CA TRP A 111 3.01 8.12 -3.58
C TRP A 111 2.85 9.17 -2.48
N ASP A 112 2.85 8.74 -1.22
CA ASP A 112 2.83 9.65 -0.09
C ASP A 112 4.28 10.10 0.20
N GLU A 113 4.53 11.39 0.07
CA GLU A 113 5.87 11.95 0.25
C GLU A 113 6.37 11.84 1.69
N ALA A 114 5.50 11.94 2.69
CA ALA A 114 5.89 11.82 4.09
C ALA A 114 6.30 10.39 4.42
N LEU A 115 5.48 9.42 4.01
CA LEU A 115 5.82 8.01 4.14
C LEU A 115 7.08 7.64 3.34
N GLY A 116 7.22 8.18 2.13
CA GLY A 116 8.41 7.97 1.30
C GLY A 116 9.69 8.56 1.90
N ARG A 117 9.60 9.67 2.65
CA ARG A 117 10.75 10.18 3.42
C ARG A 117 11.09 9.27 4.58
N ALA A 118 10.09 8.90 5.40
CA ALA A 118 10.28 8.00 6.53
C ALA A 118 10.91 6.66 6.11
N ALA A 119 10.44 6.07 5.00
CA ALA A 119 11.00 4.84 4.45
C ALA A 119 12.49 4.98 4.07
N ARG A 120 12.89 6.11 3.47
CA ARG A 120 14.30 6.38 3.14
C ARG A 120 15.15 6.58 4.40
N GLU A 121 14.61 7.26 5.42
CA GLU A 121 15.31 7.48 6.70
C GLU A 121 15.64 6.17 7.43
N VAL A 122 14.78 5.15 7.28
CA VAL A 122 15.02 3.81 7.82
C VAL A 122 15.75 2.88 6.84
N GLY A 123 16.27 3.40 5.73
CA GLY A 123 17.17 2.70 4.82
C GLY A 123 16.52 1.91 3.68
N LEU A 124 15.22 2.08 3.43
CA LEU A 124 14.54 1.43 2.30
C LEU A 124 14.74 2.21 0.99
N ALA A 125 14.90 1.49 -0.11
CA ALA A 125 14.69 2.07 -1.44
C ALA A 125 13.21 2.40 -1.62
N VAL A 126 12.88 3.51 -2.31
CA VAL A 126 11.50 3.98 -2.47
C VAL A 126 11.23 4.29 -3.94
N ALA A 127 10.02 3.93 -4.39
CA ALA A 127 9.54 4.28 -5.72
C ALA A 127 8.01 4.51 -5.77
N PRO A 128 7.50 5.29 -6.73
CA PRO A 128 8.19 6.43 -7.30
C PRO A 128 8.49 7.49 -6.21
#